data_AF-A0A820MK46-F1
#
_entry.id   AF-A0A820MK46-F1
#
_cell.length_a   1.000
_cell.length_b   1.000
_cell.length_c   1.000
_cell.angle_alpha   90.00
_cell.angle_beta   90.00
_cell.angle_gamma   90.00
#
_symmetry.space_group_name_H-M   'P 1'
#
loop_
_entity.id
_entity.type
_entity.pdbx_description
1 polymer ?
#
loop_
_entity_poly.entity_id
_entity_poly.type
_entity_poly.pdbx_seq_one_letter_code
_entity_poly.pdbx_strand_id
1 'polypeptide(L)'
;IVNNEEPERSLQPYGIHYSDPYPIAFPRYTKILPINNYLHRIKNFHQALRMKYCYHCLNYCFFLLLFSYVLLFNFQPPTSSIPSIHWTEILTIVLVSSMLIEEIHYVR
;
A
#
# COMPACT_ATOMS: atom_id res chain seq x y z
N ILE A 1 -6.82 38.49 -70.70
CA ILE A 1 -5.90 38.80 -69.58
C ILE A 1 -6.74 38.72 -68.33
N VAL A 2 -6.68 37.59 -67.61
CA VAL A 2 -7.47 37.31 -66.41
C VAL A 2 -6.46 37.32 -65.26
N ASN A 3 -6.51 38.37 -64.44
CA ASN A 3 -5.72 38.46 -63.22
C ASN A 3 -6.33 37.53 -62.18
N ASN A 4 -5.64 36.44 -61.86
CA ASN A 4 -5.91 35.61 -60.70
C ASN A 4 -5.21 36.25 -59.50
N GLU A 5 -5.92 37.05 -58.73
CA GLU A 5 -5.47 37.51 -57.42
C GLU A 5 -5.78 36.42 -56.38
N GLU A 6 -4.71 35.87 -55.84
CA GLU A 6 -4.63 34.92 -54.74
C GLU A 6 -5.06 35.65 -53.44
N PRO A 7 -6.04 35.16 -52.65
CA PRO A 7 -6.34 35.81 -51.38
C PRO A 7 -5.26 35.47 -50.35
N GLU A 8 -4.50 36.49 -49.97
CA GLU A 8 -3.53 36.49 -48.87
C GLU A 8 -4.13 35.87 -47.60
N ARG A 9 -3.47 34.82 -47.08
CA ARG A 9 -3.69 34.34 -45.71
C ARG A 9 -3.22 35.41 -44.73
N SER A 10 -4.17 36.21 -44.24
CA SER A 10 -3.94 37.07 -43.07
C SER A 10 -3.84 36.21 -41.81
N LEU A 11 -2.60 36.05 -41.31
CA LEU A 11 -2.33 35.60 -39.94
C LEU A 11 -2.80 36.71 -38.98
N GLN A 12 -4.00 36.57 -38.43
CA GLN A 12 -4.44 37.46 -37.37
C GLN A 12 -3.90 36.98 -36.00
N PRO A 13 -3.25 37.86 -35.22
CA PRO A 13 -2.78 37.55 -33.89
C PRO A 13 -3.93 37.77 -32.89
N TYR A 14 -4.71 36.73 -32.63
CA TYR A 14 -5.63 36.71 -31.48
C TYR A 14 -4.85 36.07 -30.32
N GLY A 15 -4.31 36.80 -29.33
CA GLY A 15 -4.91 37.91 -28.61
C GLY A 15 -5.79 37.34 -27.50
N ILE A 16 -5.17 36.88 -26.41
CA ILE A 16 -5.88 36.33 -25.24
C ILE A 16 -6.74 37.45 -24.65
N HIS A 17 -8.05 37.35 -24.82
CA HIS A 17 -9.03 38.28 -24.26
C HIS A 17 -9.26 37.95 -22.77
N TYR A 18 -8.76 38.79 -21.85
CA TYR A 18 -8.90 38.64 -20.39
C TYR A 18 -10.22 39.22 -19.84
N SER A 19 -11.28 39.25 -20.64
CA SER A 19 -12.55 39.90 -20.27
C SER A 19 -13.65 38.95 -19.82
N ASP A 20 -13.40 37.64 -19.82
CA ASP A 20 -14.37 36.70 -19.26
C ASP A 20 -14.24 36.67 -17.73
N PRO A 21 -15.36 36.87 -16.98
CA PRO A 21 -15.37 36.54 -15.57
C PRO A 21 -15.21 35.04 -15.48
N TYR A 22 -13.97 34.58 -15.30
CA TYR A 22 -13.72 33.23 -14.82
C TYR A 22 -14.68 33.01 -13.64
N PRO A 23 -15.49 31.94 -13.63
CA PRO A 23 -16.01 31.49 -12.36
C PRO A 23 -14.77 31.19 -11.53
N ILE A 24 -14.42 32.12 -10.65
CA ILE A 24 -13.60 31.85 -9.49
C ILE A 24 -14.43 30.78 -8.79
N ALA A 25 -14.15 29.53 -9.11
CA ALA A 25 -14.52 28.40 -8.30
C ALA A 25 -13.80 28.67 -6.98
N PHE A 26 -14.44 29.45 -6.13
CA PHE A 26 -14.05 29.63 -4.75
C PHE A 26 -13.78 28.22 -4.25
N PRO A 27 -12.55 27.87 -3.85
CA PRO A 27 -12.36 26.62 -3.16
C PRO A 27 -13.17 26.76 -1.88
N ARG A 28 -14.37 26.17 -1.87
CA ARG A 28 -15.18 26.06 -0.67
C ARG A 28 -14.32 25.29 0.30
N TYR A 29 -13.80 26.05 1.26
CA TYR A 29 -13.14 25.56 2.43
C TYR A 29 -13.94 24.40 3.04
N THR A 30 -13.42 23.19 2.90
CA THR A 30 -13.55 22.15 3.93
C THR A 30 -12.18 21.94 4.55
N LYS A 31 -11.78 22.93 5.35
CA LYS A 31 -10.74 22.82 6.37
C LYS A 31 -11.23 21.91 7.51
N ILE A 32 -11.47 20.64 7.22
CA ILE A 32 -11.41 19.48 8.13
C ILE A 32 -11.40 18.27 7.18
N LEU A 33 -10.24 17.81 6.68
CA LEU A 33 -10.08 16.45 6.15
C LEU A 33 -8.61 16.00 5.86
N PRO A 34 -7.53 16.56 6.46
CA PRO A 34 -6.17 16.11 6.12
C PRO A 34 -5.92 14.65 6.55
N ILE A 35 -6.57 14.19 7.63
CA ILE A 35 -6.41 12.84 8.17
C ILE A 35 -7.01 11.80 7.21
N ASN A 36 -8.18 12.05 6.63
CA ASN A 36 -8.81 11.07 5.74
C ASN A 36 -7.97 10.87 4.46
N ASN A 37 -7.45 11.95 3.89
CA ASN A 37 -6.55 11.86 2.73
C ASN A 37 -5.24 11.13 3.07
N TYR A 38 -4.70 11.34 4.28
CA TYR A 38 -3.51 10.63 4.77
C TYR A 38 -3.77 9.13 5.00
N LEU A 39 -4.87 8.77 5.67
CA LEU A 39 -5.29 7.37 5.87
C LEU A 39 -5.53 6.65 4.54
N HIS A 40 -6.17 7.32 3.59
CA HIS A 40 -6.38 6.80 2.25
C HIS A 40 -5.04 6.53 1.53
N ARG A 41 -4.07 7.44 1.67
CA ARG A 41 -2.72 7.26 1.11
C ARG A 41 -1.98 6.10 1.77
N ILE A 42 -2.05 5.96 3.10
CA ILE A 42 -1.46 4.82 3.83
C ILE A 42 -2.09 3.50 3.37
N LYS A 43 -3.42 3.46 3.26
CA LYS A 43 -4.15 2.28 2.80
C LYS A 43 -3.68 1.87 1.41
N ASN A 44 -3.62 2.81 0.47
CA ASN A 44 -3.17 2.54 -0.89
C ASN A 44 -1.70 2.06 -0.94
N PHE A 45 -0.85 2.62 -0.07
CA PHE A 45 0.54 2.18 0.05
C PHE A 45 0.63 0.72 0.55
N HIS A 46 -0.14 0.34 1.58
CA HIS A 46 -0.17 -1.04 2.09
C HIS A 46 -0.81 -2.02 1.10
N GLN A 47 -1.72 -1.54 0.25
CA GLN A 47 -2.35 -2.36 -0.78
C GLN A 47 -1.45 -2.60 -2.00
N ALA A 48 -0.37 -1.81 -2.16
CA ALA A 48 0.55 -1.98 -3.27
C ALA A 48 1.23 -3.36 -3.24
N LEU A 49 1.30 -4.02 -4.41
CA LEU A 49 1.81 -5.40 -4.54
C LEU A 49 3.24 -5.55 -3.96
N ARG A 50 4.11 -4.57 -4.22
CA ARG A 50 5.49 -4.56 -3.71
C ARG A 50 5.54 -4.52 -2.17
N MET A 51 4.64 -3.77 -1.55
CA MET A 51 4.57 -3.68 -0.10
C MET A 51 4.02 -4.97 0.51
N LYS A 52 2.99 -5.57 -0.10
CA LYS A 52 2.50 -6.89 0.32
C LYS A 52 3.60 -7.94 0.28
N TYR A 53 4.35 -8.02 -0.82
CA TYR A 53 5.48 -8.93 -0.94
C TYR A 53 6.54 -8.68 0.15
N CYS A 54 6.88 -7.42 0.40
CA CYS A 54 7.78 -7.04 1.48
C CYS A 54 7.29 -7.52 2.86
N TYR A 55 6.00 -7.36 3.16
CA TYR A 55 5.40 -7.86 4.41
C TYR A 55 5.48 -9.38 4.52
N HIS A 56 5.22 -10.12 3.43
CA HIS A 56 5.40 -11.57 3.43
C HIS A 56 6.86 -11.98 3.69
N CYS A 57 7.83 -11.33 3.03
CA CYS A 57 9.25 -11.59 3.28
C CYS A 57 9.65 -11.30 4.73
N LEU A 58 9.23 -10.15 5.27
CA LEU A 58 9.53 -9.78 6.65
C LEU A 58 8.89 -10.74 7.66
N ASN A 59 7.63 -11.12 7.46
CA ASN A 59 6.93 -12.09 8.30
C ASN A 59 7.62 -13.45 8.25
N TYR A 60 8.08 -13.89 7.08
CA TYR A 60 8.81 -15.15 6.93
C TYR A 60 10.17 -15.10 7.62
N CYS A 61 10.94 -14.02 7.47
CA CYS A 61 12.19 -13.82 8.21
C CYS A 61 11.96 -13.84 9.72
N PHE A 62 10.92 -13.15 10.21
CA PHE A 62 10.55 -13.17 11.61
C PHE A 62 10.21 -14.59 12.10
N PHE A 63 9.42 -15.33 11.32
CA PHE A 63 9.10 -16.72 11.60
C PHE A 63 10.36 -17.59 11.69
N LEU A 64 11.29 -17.48 10.73
CA LEU A 64 12.54 -18.23 10.75
C LEU A 64 13.38 -17.95 12.00
N LEU A 65 13.48 -16.67 12.40
CA LEU A 65 14.22 -16.27 13.60
C LEU A 65 13.55 -16.82 14.87
N LEU A 66 12.23 -16.69 14.98
CA LEU A 66 11.47 -17.20 16.12
C LEU A 66 11.57 -18.73 16.20
N PHE A 67 11.40 -19.41 15.07
CA PHE A 67 11.46 -20.87 14.98
C PHE A 67 12.85 -21.38 15.34
N SER A 68 13.90 -20.75 14.81
CA SER A 68 15.29 -21.04 15.18
C SER A 68 15.51 -20.83 16.68
N TYR A 69 15.04 -19.73 17.25
CA TYR A 69 15.15 -19.46 18.68
C TYR A 69 14.45 -20.55 19.52
N VAL A 70 13.24 -20.95 19.15
CA VAL A 70 12.51 -22.03 19.84
C VAL A 70 13.30 -23.33 19.79
N LEU A 71 13.78 -23.73 18.61
CA LEU A 71 14.54 -24.97 18.44
C LEU A 71 15.87 -24.98 19.20
N LEU A 72 16.61 -23.87 19.21
CA LEU A 72 17.93 -23.83 19.83
C LEU A 72 17.88 -23.69 21.36
N PHE A 73 16.92 -22.93 21.89
CA PHE A 73 16.97 -22.50 23.29
C PHE A 73 15.79 -22.96 24.14
N ASN A 74 14.59 -23.08 23.56
CA ASN A 74 13.36 -23.31 24.32
C ASN A 74 12.71 -24.68 24.10
N PHE A 75 13.25 -25.52 23.22
CA PHE A 75 12.74 -26.87 22.98
C PHE A 75 13.21 -27.81 24.09
N GLN A 76 12.65 -27.64 25.29
CA GLN A 76 12.90 -28.51 26.43
C GLN A 76 11.70 -29.43 26.65
N PRO A 77 11.93 -30.73 26.92
CA PRO A 77 10.83 -31.63 27.25
C PRO A 77 10.14 -31.15 28.53
N PRO A 78 8.80 -31.18 28.59
CA PRO A 78 8.09 -30.80 29.81
C PRO A 78 8.54 -31.71 30.95
N THR A 79 9.08 -31.12 32.01
CA THR A 79 9.51 -31.84 33.21
C THR A 79 8.51 -31.61 34.34
N SER A 80 8.54 -32.47 35.36
CA SER A 80 7.73 -32.32 36.57
C SER A 80 7.94 -30.98 37.31
N SER A 81 9.05 -30.29 37.04
CA SER A 81 9.39 -28.98 37.62
C SER A 81 8.94 -27.78 36.78
N ILE A 82 8.82 -27.95 35.46
CA ILE A 82 8.35 -26.93 34.51
C ILE A 82 7.32 -27.62 33.60
N PRO A 83 6.05 -27.68 34.03
CA PRO A 83 5.00 -28.39 33.30
C PRO A 83 4.48 -27.61 32.08
N SER A 84 4.92 -26.35 31.89
CA SER A 84 4.27 -25.43 30.97
C SER A 84 5.08 -25.19 29.69
N ILE A 85 4.41 -25.42 28.57
CA ILE A 85 4.76 -24.94 27.23
C ILE A 85 5.13 -23.46 27.31
N HIS A 86 6.28 -23.09 26.76
CA HIS A 86 6.72 -21.69 26.78
C HIS A 86 5.87 -20.87 25.80
N TRP A 87 5.56 -19.61 26.12
CA TRP A 87 4.71 -18.75 25.28
C TRP A 87 5.22 -18.63 23.83
N THR A 88 6.52 -18.77 23.60
CA THR A 88 7.12 -18.74 22.25
C THR A 88 6.77 -19.98 21.42
N GLU A 89 6.57 -21.13 22.04
CA GLU A 89 6.11 -22.35 21.36
C GLU A 89 4.65 -22.17 20.93
N ILE A 90 3.81 -21.62 21.81
CA ILE A 90 2.41 -21.28 21.48
C ILE A 90 2.36 -20.30 20.31
N LEU A 91 3.17 -19.22 20.36
CA LEU A 91 3.26 -18.24 19.28
C LEU A 91 3.68 -18.89 17.95
N THR A 92 4.64 -19.81 18.01
CA THR A 92 5.13 -20.54 16.83
C THR A 92 4.04 -21.45 16.25
N ILE A 93 3.29 -22.17 17.09
CA ILE A 93 2.16 -23.02 16.66
C ILE A 93 1.10 -22.18 15.96
N VAL A 94 0.75 -21.01 16.50
CA VAL A 94 -0.22 -20.10 15.90
C VAL A 94 0.26 -19.61 14.53
N LEU A 95 1.54 -19.22 14.41
CA LEU A 95 2.13 -18.76 13.14
C LEU A 95 2.16 -19.86 12.07
N VAL A 96 2.57 -21.08 12.44
CA VAL A 96 2.53 -22.22 11.49
C VAL A 96 1.10 -22.50 11.05
N SER A 97 0.14 -22.46 11.99
CA SER A 97 -1.27 -22.67 11.67
C SER A 97 -1.82 -21.60 10.72
N SER A 98 -1.46 -20.33 10.91
CA SER A 98 -1.88 -19.26 10.00
C SER A 98 -1.29 -19.44 8.60
N MET A 99 0.00 -19.80 8.49
CA MET A 99 0.62 -20.08 7.19
C MET A 99 -0.05 -21.26 6.48
N LEU A 100 -0.41 -22.32 7.23
CA LEU A 100 -1.08 -23.49 6.68
C LEU A 100 -2.50 -23.15 6.17
N ILE A 101 -3.22 -22.29 6.87
CA ILE A 101 -4.53 -21.78 6.41
C ILE A 101 -4.38 -20.96 5.13
N GLU A 102 -3.37 -20.08 5.05
CA GLU A 102 -3.09 -19.29 3.84
C GLU A 102 -2.80 -20.20 2.63
N GLU A 103 -1.99 -21.25 2.81
CA GLU A 103 -1.70 -22.25 1.77
C GLU A 103 -2.96 -22.98 1.31
N ILE A 104 -3.82 -23.43 2.22
CA ILE A 104 -5.09 -24.10 1.87
C ILE A 104 -6.00 -23.17 1.06
N HIS A 105 -6.09 -21.90 1.45
CA HIS A 105 -6.88 -20.90 0.73
C HIS A 105 -6.30 -20.54 -0.64
N TYR A 106 -4.98 -20.62 -0.80
CA TYR A 106 -4.33 -20.34 -2.08
C TYR A 106 -4.54 -21.48 -3.09
N VAL A 107 -4.60 -22.73 -2.61
CA VAL A 107 -4.78 -23.92 -3.47
C VAL A 107 -6.22 -24.11 -3.97
N ARG A 108 -7.22 -23.65 -3.22
CA ARG A 108 -8.65 -23.71 -3.59
C ARG A 108 -9.08 -22.52 -4.44
#